data_AF-A0A7S2R7A2-F1
#
_entry.id   AF-A0A7S2R7A2-F1
#
_cell.length_a   1.000
_cell.length_b   1.000
_cell.length_c   1.000
_cell.angle_alpha   90.00
_cell.angle_beta   90.00
_cell.angle_gamma   90.00
#
_symmetry.space_group_name_H-M   'P 1'
#
loop_
_entity.id
_entity.type
_entity.pdbx_description
1 polymer ?
#
loop_
_entity_poly.entity_id
_entity_poly.type
_entity_poly.pdbx_seq_one_letter_code
_entity_poly.pdbx_strand_id
1 'polypeptide(L)'
;VTSGQLKVWVRNLEGKGATVSLVSSPASLLPTAGGAGGGEASFAVMCCMPDQDALVEAVEAAVAAQPGLEVVGKEWIVEVLKGKDPRPQDHRWLEASAKAGEPGPVAAESSPRKRQREAALASSSSSSSSSSSSTSSAKRPKAMAGSLGSWIIGGKSSKPVWKHAEPSLLFRNCPELQQDTSGPPRRLACFDFDGTLTRIVGSGGGHRFNREASDYVPWSDQVLPKLRQAHADGYRLVIFSNQNGIKGALDGKTATRLKKVFDTFIGQAKVPMQALMATKADSYRKPDRGMWDWFLKHGDGLRGGPGVDLAQSFFVGDAAGRPPDHSDADMQFAQGVGLKFHTPEEFFGMPLWKHLPDHASIRAAATQPGPLLLLLGGGIGSGKSYFSRRLAEHEWTVVCQDTAGKDGKKPGKREVCEERVRQALQAGNRVVVDRTHLTKDQRDYFTRIGKGLKVPVHCVALCHHKSFCEKRVMGRSDHPGGVQGDKGVKLMRTMASLAPPDPVTEGFDLVSCCYDDAMADEVSAAYAGL
;
A
#
# COMPACT_ATOMS: atom_id res chain seq x y z
N VAL A 1 9.06 16.36 16.35
CA VAL A 1 9.61 15.73 17.56
C VAL A 1 9.04 14.32 17.69
N THR A 2 9.89 13.32 17.46
CA THR A 2 9.86 11.96 18.01
C THR A 2 11.34 11.61 18.13
N SER A 3 11.80 11.13 19.30
CA SER A 3 13.21 10.89 19.70
C SER A 3 14.07 12.05 20.25
N GLY A 4 13.51 13.03 20.97
CA GLY A 4 14.33 13.99 21.75
C GLY A 4 15.24 14.92 20.94
N GLN A 5 15.11 14.95 19.61
CA GLN A 5 15.77 15.92 18.74
C GLN A 5 14.77 16.99 18.27
N LEU A 6 15.10 18.25 18.49
CA LEU A 6 14.42 19.38 17.88
C LEU A 6 14.96 19.55 16.44
N LYS A 7 14.14 19.28 15.42
CA LYS A 7 14.47 19.54 14.02
C LYS A 7 13.86 20.87 13.60
N VAL A 8 14.69 21.88 13.37
CA VAL A 8 14.27 23.16 12.77
C VAL A 8 14.31 23.02 11.24
N TRP A 9 13.24 23.42 10.57
CA TRP A 9 13.15 23.45 9.11
C TRP A 9 13.18 24.90 8.63
N VAL A 10 14.11 25.23 7.73
CA VAL A 10 14.13 26.51 7.02
C VAL A 10 13.77 26.24 5.56
N ARG A 11 12.81 26.99 5.03
CA ARG A 11 12.35 26.89 3.64
C ARG A 11 13.18 27.85 2.77
N ASN A 12 13.88 27.31 1.79
CA ASN A 12 14.48 28.12 0.72
C ASN A 12 13.35 28.60 -0.23
N LEU A 13 13.29 29.89 -0.54
CA LEU A 13 12.35 30.41 -1.53
C LEU A 13 12.94 30.54 -2.94
N GLU A 14 14.25 30.45 -3.16
CA GLU A 14 14.80 30.48 -4.52
C GLU A 14 16.02 29.56 -4.72
N GLY A 15 15.96 28.75 -5.78
CA GLY A 15 16.84 27.62 -5.99
C GLY A 15 18.32 27.98 -6.17
N LYS A 16 19.16 27.44 -5.30
CA LYS A 16 20.46 26.78 -5.56
C LYS A 16 21.00 26.19 -4.25
N GLY A 17 21.82 25.14 -4.36
CA GLY A 17 22.06 24.12 -3.33
C GLY A 17 22.49 24.63 -1.94
N ALA A 18 21.88 24.07 -0.90
CA ALA A 18 22.28 24.29 0.49
C ALA A 18 23.30 23.22 0.92
N THR A 19 24.34 23.63 1.65
CA THR A 19 25.29 22.71 2.32
C THR A 19 25.00 22.71 3.82
N VAL A 20 24.87 21.52 4.42
CA VAL A 20 24.60 21.35 5.85
C VAL A 20 25.93 21.09 6.56
N SER A 21 26.24 21.88 7.60
CA SER A 21 27.43 21.66 8.45
C SER A 21 27.00 21.43 9.90
N LEU A 22 27.62 20.44 10.55
CA LEU A 22 27.44 20.14 11.97
C LEU A 22 28.38 21.04 12.79
N VAL A 23 27.86 21.78 13.77
CA VAL A 23 28.67 22.64 14.64
C VAL A 23 28.53 22.18 16.09
N SER A 24 29.65 21.92 16.75
CA SER A 24 29.71 21.34 18.10
C SER A 24 30.00 22.35 19.22
N SER A 25 30.15 23.65 18.91
CA SER A 25 30.48 24.71 19.87
C SER A 25 29.91 26.09 19.48
N PRO A 26 29.51 26.96 20.44
CA PRO A 26 28.99 28.30 20.17
C PRO A 26 29.98 29.26 19.47
N ALA A 27 31.30 29.09 19.69
CA ALA A 27 32.32 30.00 19.14
C ALA A 27 32.50 29.87 17.62
N SER A 28 31.98 28.79 17.02
CA SER A 28 32.05 28.49 15.59
C SER A 28 30.92 29.09 14.74
N LEU A 29 30.03 29.89 15.35
CA LEU A 29 28.91 30.56 14.67
C LEU A 29 29.22 31.97 14.15
N LEU A 30 30.39 32.53 14.48
CA LEU A 30 30.78 33.86 14.01
C LEU A 30 31.55 33.75 12.69
N PRO A 31 31.21 34.56 11.67
CA PRO A 31 32.00 34.59 10.44
C PRO A 31 33.40 35.14 10.75
N THR A 32 34.44 34.44 10.33
CA THR A 32 35.79 35.01 10.30
C THR A 32 35.77 36.19 9.34
N ALA A 33 35.96 37.40 9.87
CA ALA A 33 36.01 38.63 9.09
C ALA A 33 37.17 38.56 8.07
N GLY A 34 36.83 38.37 6.79
CA GLY A 34 37.84 38.35 5.73
C GLY A 34 37.31 37.77 4.42
N GLY A 35 36.55 38.55 3.66
CA GLY A 35 36.13 38.20 2.31
C GLY A 35 35.06 39.12 1.77
N ALA A 36 35.45 40.26 1.23
CA ALA A 36 34.56 41.18 0.54
C ALA A 36 34.07 40.55 -0.78
N GLY A 37 32.78 40.23 -0.84
CA GLY A 37 32.09 39.80 -2.05
C GLY A 37 30.59 39.74 -1.79
N GLY A 38 29.84 40.70 -2.33
CA GLY A 38 28.40 40.82 -2.14
C GLY A 38 27.64 39.61 -2.68
N GLY A 39 27.18 38.77 -1.77
CA GLY A 39 26.18 37.72 -1.97
C GLY A 39 25.63 37.34 -0.61
N GLU A 40 24.31 37.36 -0.45
CA GLU A 40 23.65 36.97 0.81
C GLU A 40 24.04 35.54 1.18
N ALA A 41 24.81 35.38 2.25
CA ALA A 41 25.22 34.08 2.75
C ALA A 41 24.13 33.52 3.68
N SER A 42 23.58 32.37 3.30
CA SER A 42 22.59 31.63 4.09
C SER A 42 23.31 30.64 5.01
N PHE A 43 23.04 30.69 6.31
CA PHE A 43 23.56 29.71 7.27
C PHE A 43 22.40 28.99 7.97
N ALA A 44 22.48 27.66 8.01
CA ALA A 44 21.60 26.82 8.82
C ALA A 44 22.36 26.40 10.08
N VAL A 45 21.84 26.78 11.26
CA VAL A 45 22.46 26.43 12.54
C VAL A 45 21.83 25.14 13.07
N MET A 46 22.63 24.10 13.24
CA MET A 46 22.22 22.85 13.86
C MET A 46 22.89 22.75 15.24
N CYS A 47 22.17 23.14 16.30
CA CYS A 47 22.67 23.05 17.68
C CYS A 47 22.19 21.75 18.34
N CYS A 48 23.12 20.91 18.78
CA CYS A 48 22.86 19.85 19.75
C CYS A 48 23.15 20.40 21.15
N MET A 49 22.15 21.00 21.79
CA MET A 49 22.25 21.42 23.19
C MET A 49 21.18 20.70 24.03
N PRO A 50 21.55 20.12 25.17
CA PRO A 50 20.62 19.39 26.04
C PRO A 50 19.75 20.31 26.93
N ASP A 51 20.06 21.62 26.99
CA ASP A 51 19.37 22.61 27.84
C ASP A 51 18.61 23.64 26.98
N GLN A 52 17.31 23.78 27.24
CA GLN A 52 16.39 24.61 26.45
C GLN A 52 16.55 26.11 26.70
N ASP A 53 16.92 26.52 27.92
CA ASP A 53 17.01 27.94 28.27
C ASP A 53 18.27 28.56 27.65
N ALA A 54 19.39 27.82 27.63
CA ALA A 54 20.64 28.23 26.98
C ALA A 54 20.50 28.34 25.44
N LEU A 55 19.63 27.54 24.82
CA LEU A 55 19.35 27.61 23.39
C LEU A 55 18.56 28.88 23.03
N VAL A 56 17.61 29.27 23.89
CA VAL A 56 16.81 30.50 23.70
C VAL A 56 17.70 31.73 23.81
N GLU A 57 18.55 31.82 24.84
CA GLU A 57 19.50 32.94 24.98
C GLU A 57 20.45 33.05 23.79
N ALA A 58 20.98 31.93 23.28
CA ALA A 58 21.90 31.93 22.15
C ALA A 58 21.23 32.43 20.85
N VAL A 59 19.97 32.07 20.62
CA VAL A 59 19.20 32.52 19.45
C VAL A 59 18.86 34.01 19.58
N GLU A 60 18.47 34.48 20.76
CA GLU A 60 18.15 35.90 20.98
C GLU A 60 19.39 36.79 20.87
N ALA A 61 20.55 36.36 21.37
CA ALA A 61 21.81 37.07 21.24
C ALA A 61 22.28 37.17 19.78
N ALA A 62 22.11 36.11 18.98
CA ALA A 62 22.47 36.10 17.56
C ALA A 62 21.59 37.06 16.73
N VAL A 63 20.31 37.19 17.07
CA VAL A 63 19.37 38.09 16.41
C VAL A 63 19.63 39.55 16.80
N ALA A 64 19.92 39.82 18.07
CA ALA A 64 20.22 41.16 18.56
C ALA A 64 21.53 41.74 17.96
N ALA A 65 22.47 40.89 17.55
CA ALA A 65 23.73 41.30 16.97
C ALA A 65 23.66 41.70 15.47
N GLN A 66 22.51 41.53 14.80
CA GLN A 66 22.35 41.86 13.37
C GLN A 66 21.09 42.68 13.08
N PRO A 67 21.23 43.99 12.77
CA PRO A 67 20.08 44.83 12.41
C PRO A 67 19.43 44.38 11.09
N GLY A 68 18.15 44.03 11.13
CA GLY A 68 17.35 43.68 9.94
C GLY A 68 16.94 42.20 9.82
N LEU A 69 17.36 41.33 10.74
CA LEU A 69 16.86 39.96 10.85
C LEU A 69 15.56 39.90 11.66
N GLU A 70 14.49 39.40 11.06
CA GLU A 70 13.20 39.17 11.73
C GLU A 70 12.99 37.67 11.98
N VAL A 71 12.69 37.31 13.24
CA VAL A 71 12.32 35.94 13.61
C VAL A 71 10.81 35.77 13.40
N VAL A 72 10.42 35.14 12.30
CA VAL A 72 9.01 34.85 12.02
C VAL A 72 8.55 33.67 12.88
N GLY A 73 7.54 33.88 13.73
CA GLY A 73 6.94 32.83 14.57
C GLY A 73 7.51 32.70 15.98
N LYS A 74 8.01 33.80 16.56
CA LYS A 74 8.55 33.85 17.94
C LYS A 74 7.61 33.24 18.99
N GLU A 75 6.30 33.48 18.87
CA GLU A 75 5.27 32.99 19.80
C GLU A 75 5.08 31.48 19.73
N TRP A 76 5.22 30.90 18.52
CA TRP A 76 4.98 29.48 18.28
C TRP A 76 6.12 28.61 18.83
N ILE A 77 7.36 29.07 18.69
CA ILE A 77 8.55 28.35 19.21
C ILE A 77 8.54 28.33 20.74
N VAL A 78 8.21 29.46 21.38
CA VAL A 78 8.16 29.56 22.85
C VAL A 78 7.04 28.70 23.45
N GLU A 79 5.86 28.64 22.84
CA GLU A 79 4.74 27.82 23.34
C GLU A 79 4.97 26.31 23.14
N VAL A 80 5.55 25.90 22.01
CA VAL A 80 5.92 24.50 21.73
C VAL A 80 7.02 24.02 22.69
N LEU A 81 7.99 24.88 23.01
CA LEU A 81 9.06 24.57 23.97
C LEU A 81 8.56 24.52 25.42
N LYS A 82 7.53 25.32 25.76
CA LYS A 82 6.83 25.27 27.07
C LYS A 82 5.82 24.11 27.20
N GLY A 83 5.75 23.21 26.21
CA GLY A 83 4.96 21.98 26.27
C GLY A 83 3.45 22.15 26.09
N LYS A 84 2.98 23.30 25.58
CA LYS A 84 1.58 23.49 25.19
C LYS A 84 1.47 23.31 23.67
N ASP A 85 0.60 22.41 23.22
CA ASP A 85 0.32 22.14 21.79
C ASP A 85 -0.90 22.96 21.35
N PRO A 86 -0.73 24.11 20.64
CA PRO A 86 -1.85 24.92 20.20
C PRO A 86 -2.13 24.58 18.73
N ARG A 87 -2.76 23.44 18.47
CA ARG A 87 -3.27 23.10 17.13
C ARG A 87 -4.79 23.23 17.11
N PRO A 88 -5.38 24.13 16.29
CA PRO A 88 -6.82 24.12 16.04
C PRO A 88 -7.19 22.88 15.22
N GLN A 89 -8.22 22.16 15.66
CA GLN A 89 -8.85 21.09 14.88
C GLN A 89 -9.73 21.70 13.77
N ASP A 90 -9.17 22.01 12.61
CA ASP A 90 -9.87 21.90 11.31
C ASP A 90 -8.97 22.38 10.15
N HIS A 91 -8.80 21.53 9.14
CA HIS A 91 -8.02 21.84 7.94
C HIS A 91 -8.89 22.53 6.88
N ARG A 92 -8.77 23.85 6.72
CA ARG A 92 -9.29 24.60 5.56
C ARG A 92 -8.42 25.81 5.16
N TRP A 93 -7.77 25.65 3.99
CA TRP A 93 -7.47 26.62 2.93
C TRP A 93 -6.27 27.59 2.97
N LEU A 94 -5.77 27.75 1.74
CA LEU A 94 -4.65 28.49 1.15
C LEU A 94 -4.84 30.02 1.13
N GLU A 95 -3.72 30.73 0.94
CA GLU A 95 -3.51 31.98 0.20
C GLU A 95 -4.61 33.07 0.21
N ALA A 96 -4.29 34.24 0.79
CA ALA A 96 -4.11 35.50 0.05
C ALA A 96 -3.98 36.70 1.01
N SER A 97 -3.04 37.59 0.71
CA SER A 97 -2.92 38.91 1.31
C SER A 97 -3.84 39.93 0.60
N ALA A 98 -4.32 40.90 1.38
CA ALA A 98 -4.89 42.21 1.04
C ALA A 98 -6.27 42.31 0.36
N LYS A 99 -7.26 42.84 1.12
CA LYS A 99 -7.75 44.22 0.98
C LYS A 99 -8.74 44.61 2.10
N ALA A 100 -8.62 45.86 2.54
CA ALA A 100 -9.40 46.52 3.59
C ALA A 100 -10.84 46.90 3.15
N GLY A 101 -11.75 47.05 4.13
CA GLY A 101 -12.97 47.86 3.97
C GLY A 101 -14.24 47.36 4.70
N GLU A 102 -14.40 47.80 5.97
CA GLU A 102 -15.64 48.21 6.68
C GLU A 102 -16.90 47.32 6.85
N PRO A 103 -17.77 47.59 7.88
CA PRO A 103 -18.49 46.55 8.61
C PRO A 103 -20.03 46.54 8.54
N GLY A 104 -20.59 45.35 8.83
CA GLY A 104 -21.93 45.08 9.40
C GLY A 104 -23.08 44.79 8.42
N PRO A 105 -24.27 44.31 8.85
CA PRO A 105 -24.64 43.67 10.13
C PRO A 105 -25.51 42.37 10.00
N VAL A 106 -25.53 41.58 11.10
CA VAL A 106 -26.66 40.83 11.74
C VAL A 106 -27.66 40.00 10.90
N ALA A 107 -27.74 38.69 11.18
CA ALA A 107 -28.96 37.89 11.48
C ALA A 107 -28.57 36.39 11.59
N ALA A 108 -28.63 35.77 12.77
CA ALA A 108 -29.75 34.99 13.31
C ALA A 108 -30.06 33.71 12.51
N GLU A 109 -29.65 32.54 13.02
CA GLU A 109 -30.39 31.31 12.75
C GLU A 109 -30.33 30.30 13.91
N SER A 110 -31.48 29.66 14.07
CA SER A 110 -31.98 28.91 15.20
C SER A 110 -31.60 27.42 15.21
N SER A 111 -31.67 26.87 16.42
CA SER A 111 -31.47 25.47 16.83
C SER A 111 -32.42 24.41 16.19
N PRO A 112 -32.17 23.10 16.42
CA PRO A 112 -32.51 22.00 15.51
C PRO A 112 -33.83 21.28 15.83
N ARG A 113 -34.41 20.60 14.83
CA ARG A 113 -35.55 19.69 15.03
C ARG A 113 -35.13 18.22 15.10
N LYS A 114 -35.33 17.63 16.28
CA LYS A 114 -35.62 16.21 16.53
C LYS A 114 -36.90 15.78 15.79
N ARG A 115 -36.96 14.52 15.36
CA ARG A 115 -38.09 13.61 15.66
C ARG A 115 -37.75 12.14 15.41
N GLN A 116 -37.85 11.36 16.49
CA GLN A 116 -38.24 9.93 16.54
C GLN A 116 -39.70 9.82 16.00
N ARG A 117 -40.36 8.70 15.69
CA ARG A 117 -40.38 7.27 16.10
C ARG A 117 -41.45 6.62 15.19
N GLU A 118 -41.33 5.36 14.72
CA GLU A 118 -42.18 4.17 15.03
C GLU A 118 -42.04 3.22 13.81
N ALA A 119 -41.71 1.93 13.89
CA ALA A 119 -42.31 0.77 14.58
C ALA A 119 -43.65 0.29 13.97
N ALA A 120 -43.58 -0.78 13.17
CA ALA A 120 -44.67 -1.74 12.97
C ALA A 120 -44.09 -3.13 12.65
N LEU A 121 -44.61 -4.11 13.39
CA LEU A 121 -44.31 -5.54 13.33
C LEU A 121 -45.00 -6.23 12.15
N ALA A 122 -44.42 -7.34 11.67
CA ALA A 122 -45.16 -8.58 11.39
C ALA A 122 -44.21 -9.79 11.37
N SER A 123 -44.50 -10.73 12.27
CA SER A 123 -44.19 -12.17 12.30
C SER A 123 -44.66 -12.89 11.02
N SER A 124 -44.36 -14.14 10.66
CA SER A 124 -43.77 -15.34 11.28
C SER A 124 -43.60 -16.39 10.15
N SER A 125 -42.67 -17.33 10.28
CA SER A 125 -42.96 -18.78 10.32
C SER A 125 -41.71 -19.63 10.06
N SER A 126 -41.50 -20.54 11.00
CA SER A 126 -40.55 -21.64 11.06
C SER A 126 -41.05 -22.88 10.31
N SER A 127 -40.15 -23.71 9.80
CA SER A 127 -40.29 -25.16 9.87
C SER A 127 -38.94 -25.87 9.77
N SER A 128 -38.91 -27.08 10.32
CA SER A 128 -37.78 -27.78 10.92
C SER A 128 -37.38 -29.04 10.16
N SER A 129 -36.09 -29.40 10.26
CA SER A 129 -35.48 -30.74 10.40
C SER A 129 -36.04 -31.96 9.64
N SER A 130 -35.14 -32.70 8.98
CA SER A 130 -35.01 -34.14 9.22
C SER A 130 -33.61 -34.67 8.92
N SER A 131 -33.15 -35.52 9.82
CA SER A 131 -31.93 -36.34 9.83
C SER A 131 -32.20 -37.70 9.17
N SER A 132 -31.19 -38.32 8.56
CA SER A 132 -31.09 -39.78 8.50
C SER A 132 -29.64 -40.25 8.48
N SER A 133 -29.44 -41.42 9.07
CA SER A 133 -28.20 -42.00 9.58
C SER A 133 -27.73 -43.19 8.75
N SER A 134 -26.40 -43.35 8.70
CA SER A 134 -25.59 -44.59 8.74
C SER A 134 -25.90 -45.77 7.80
N THR A 135 -24.87 -46.25 7.10
CA THR A 135 -24.51 -47.68 7.06
C THR A 135 -23.01 -47.87 6.78
N SER A 136 -22.42 -48.76 7.57
CA SER A 136 -21.03 -49.24 7.52
C SER A 136 -20.93 -50.56 6.76
N SER A 137 -19.81 -50.83 6.06
CA SER A 137 -19.32 -52.21 5.87
C SER A 137 -17.84 -52.30 5.43
N ALA A 138 -17.07 -52.97 6.30
CA ALA A 138 -16.01 -53.98 6.09
C ALA A 138 -14.73 -53.75 5.25
N LYS A 139 -13.61 -54.21 5.86
CA LYS A 139 -12.18 -54.22 5.47
C LYS A 139 -11.80 -55.47 4.62
N ARG A 140 -10.77 -55.43 3.74
CA ARG A 140 -9.33 -55.86 3.89
C ARG A 140 -8.70 -56.08 2.48
N PRO A 141 -7.37 -56.26 2.28
CA PRO A 141 -6.19 -56.01 3.12
C PRO A 141 -5.03 -55.20 2.43
N LYS A 142 -3.93 -55.08 3.17
CA LYS A 142 -2.71 -54.23 3.06
C LYS A 142 -1.76 -54.51 1.88
N ALA A 143 -1.02 -53.46 1.49
CA ALA A 143 0.38 -53.53 1.07
C ALA A 143 1.17 -52.33 1.65
N MET A 144 2.47 -52.54 1.87
CA MET A 144 3.38 -51.81 2.77
C MET A 144 3.76 -50.38 2.33
N ALA A 145 3.90 -49.47 3.31
CA ALA A 145 4.83 -48.33 3.24
C ALA A 145 5.19 -47.86 4.66
N GLY A 146 6.47 -47.52 4.84
CA GLY A 146 7.20 -47.47 6.11
C GLY A 146 6.75 -46.43 7.15
N SER A 147 7.04 -46.80 8.39
CA SER A 147 6.86 -46.06 9.63
C SER A 147 7.69 -44.77 9.67
N LEU A 148 7.03 -43.62 9.83
CA LEU A 148 7.62 -42.45 10.46
C LEU A 148 7.06 -42.36 11.89
N GLY A 149 7.97 -42.47 12.86
CA GLY A 149 7.66 -42.56 14.28
C GLY A 149 6.83 -41.38 14.80
N SER A 150 5.73 -41.74 15.47
CA SER A 150 4.89 -40.85 16.25
C SER A 150 5.62 -40.45 17.53
N TRP A 151 6.07 -39.19 17.61
CA TRP A 151 6.44 -38.57 18.88
C TRP A 151 5.18 -37.97 19.51
N ILE A 152 4.47 -38.77 20.30
CA ILE A 152 3.45 -38.26 21.23
C ILE A 152 4.19 -37.90 22.51
N ILE A 153 4.52 -36.63 22.69
CA ILE A 153 4.86 -36.09 24.02
C ILE A 153 3.59 -35.47 24.59
N GLY A 154 3.12 -36.07 25.68
CA GLY A 154 1.93 -35.68 26.41
C GLY A 154 2.08 -34.29 27.04
N GLY A 155 1.30 -33.35 26.52
CA GLY A 155 0.93 -32.10 27.16
C GLY A 155 -0.40 -31.66 26.54
N LYS A 156 -1.38 -31.24 27.35
CA LYS A 156 -2.68 -30.76 26.84
C LYS A 156 -2.43 -29.55 25.93
N SER A 157 -2.34 -29.75 24.62
CA SER A 157 -2.17 -28.64 23.68
C SER A 157 -3.44 -27.80 23.68
N SER A 158 -3.40 -26.66 24.37
CA SER A 158 -4.46 -25.66 24.26
C SER A 158 -4.57 -25.22 22.79
N LYS A 159 -5.79 -24.93 22.32
CA LYS A 159 -5.96 -24.40 20.95
C LYS A 159 -5.33 -23.00 20.84
N PRO A 160 -4.89 -22.57 19.65
CA PRO A 160 -4.54 -21.18 19.41
C PRO A 160 -5.73 -20.25 19.70
N VAL A 161 -5.45 -19.14 20.39
CA VAL A 161 -6.40 -18.15 20.91
C VAL A 161 -5.77 -16.77 20.78
N TRP A 162 -6.60 -15.80 20.35
CA TRP A 162 -6.23 -14.39 20.34
C TRP A 162 -6.35 -13.78 21.73
N LYS A 163 -5.30 -13.07 22.14
CA LYS A 163 -5.21 -12.31 23.39
C LYS A 163 -4.85 -10.86 23.09
N HIS A 164 -4.90 -10.02 24.11
CA HIS A 164 -4.47 -8.63 24.03
C HIS A 164 -3.40 -8.32 25.07
N ALA A 165 -2.56 -7.34 24.76
CA ALA A 165 -1.64 -6.72 25.68
C ALA A 165 -1.79 -5.19 25.57
N GLU A 166 -1.88 -4.54 26.73
CA GLU A 166 -2.01 -3.09 26.81
C GLU A 166 -0.77 -2.39 26.23
N PRO A 167 -0.91 -1.18 25.64
CA PRO A 167 -2.18 -0.45 25.41
C PRO A 167 -2.93 -0.78 24.10
N SER A 168 -2.34 -1.57 23.19
CA SER A 168 -2.86 -1.66 21.81
C SER A 168 -2.45 -2.89 21.00
N LEU A 169 -1.90 -3.94 21.63
CA LEU A 169 -1.37 -5.10 20.91
C LEU A 169 -2.36 -6.27 20.98
N LEU A 170 -2.73 -6.80 19.82
CA LEU A 170 -3.38 -8.10 19.70
C LEU A 170 -2.35 -9.16 19.31
N PHE A 171 -2.40 -10.33 19.93
CA PHE A 171 -1.50 -11.41 19.57
C PHE A 171 -2.21 -12.77 19.61
N ARG A 172 -1.81 -13.66 18.72
CA ARG A 172 -2.28 -15.04 18.67
C ARG A 172 -1.22 -15.93 19.31
N ASN A 173 -1.58 -16.65 20.37
CA ASN A 173 -0.65 -17.64 20.92
C ASN A 173 -0.49 -18.82 19.94
N CYS A 174 0.66 -19.48 20.00
CA CYS A 174 0.91 -20.68 19.22
C CYS A 174 1.52 -21.74 20.16
N PRO A 175 0.67 -22.52 20.87
CA PRO A 175 1.10 -23.51 21.83
C PRO A 175 2.04 -24.57 21.25
N GLU A 176 1.93 -24.82 19.94
CA GLU A 176 2.81 -25.71 19.19
C GLU A 176 4.27 -25.21 19.14
N LEU A 177 4.50 -23.92 19.43
CA LEU A 177 5.84 -23.33 19.55
C LEU A 177 6.38 -23.36 20.99
N GLN A 178 5.62 -23.85 21.99
CA GLN A 178 5.93 -23.74 23.43
C GLN A 178 6.94 -24.76 24.00
N GLN A 179 7.59 -25.59 23.19
CA GLN A 179 8.14 -26.85 23.74
C GLN A 179 9.66 -27.01 23.79
N ASP A 180 10.47 -25.96 23.65
CA ASP A 180 11.92 -26.21 23.70
C ASP A 180 12.73 -25.04 24.29
N THR A 181 13.05 -25.19 25.58
CA THR A 181 13.91 -24.31 26.37
C THR A 181 15.40 -24.65 26.25
N SER A 182 15.73 -25.74 25.55
CA SER A 182 17.09 -26.22 25.34
C SER A 182 17.53 -26.06 23.88
N GLY A 183 18.84 -26.10 23.61
CA GLY A 183 19.38 -26.04 22.24
C GLY A 183 19.89 -24.65 21.79
N PRO A 184 20.22 -24.49 20.50
CA PRO A 184 20.79 -23.24 19.97
C PRO A 184 19.75 -22.11 19.86
N PRO A 185 20.19 -20.84 19.74
CA PRO A 185 19.31 -19.71 19.50
C PRO A 185 18.40 -19.96 18.29
N ARG A 186 17.16 -19.51 18.36
CA ARG A 186 16.15 -19.83 17.35
C ARG A 186 16.31 -18.94 16.12
N ARG A 187 16.14 -19.52 14.94
CA ARG A 187 16.02 -18.78 13.68
C ARG A 187 14.57 -18.40 13.44
N LEU A 188 14.32 -17.14 13.09
CA LEU A 188 12.98 -16.62 12.84
C LEU A 188 12.85 -16.19 11.39
N ALA A 189 11.72 -16.59 10.79
CA ALA A 189 11.24 -16.05 9.53
C ALA A 189 10.06 -15.13 9.89
N CYS A 190 10.31 -13.83 9.84
CA CYS A 190 9.34 -12.81 10.22
C CYS A 190 8.71 -12.19 8.96
N PHE A 191 7.43 -11.85 9.04
CA PHE A 191 6.67 -11.37 7.89
C PHE A 191 5.74 -10.22 8.29
N ASP A 192 5.60 -9.21 7.42
CA ASP A 192 4.37 -8.42 7.36
C ASP A 192 3.20 -9.27 6.80
N PHE A 193 1.96 -8.77 6.87
CA PHE A 193 0.78 -9.48 6.39
C PHE A 193 0.16 -8.90 5.11
N ASP A 194 -0.15 -7.60 5.10
CA ASP A 194 -0.95 -6.94 4.06
C ASP A 194 -0.04 -6.41 2.95
N GLY A 195 -0.08 -7.00 1.76
CA GLY A 195 0.85 -6.66 0.68
C GLY A 195 2.11 -7.53 0.67
N THR A 196 2.29 -8.37 1.69
CA THR A 196 3.42 -9.30 1.84
C THR A 196 2.99 -10.77 1.78
N LEU A 197 2.21 -11.24 2.76
CA LEU A 197 1.68 -12.60 2.78
C LEU A 197 0.37 -12.72 2.02
N THR A 198 -0.44 -11.66 2.07
CA THR A 198 -1.73 -11.59 1.41
C THR A 198 -1.82 -10.41 0.46
N ARG A 199 -2.68 -10.55 -0.54
CA ARG A 199 -3.22 -9.46 -1.34
C ARG A 199 -4.74 -9.53 -1.29
N ILE A 200 -5.39 -8.42 -1.58
CA ILE A 200 -6.84 -8.33 -1.51
C ILE A 200 -7.42 -8.42 -2.92
N VAL A 201 -8.34 -9.37 -3.13
CA VAL A 201 -9.12 -9.55 -4.36
C VAL A 201 -10.57 -9.15 -4.11
N GLY A 202 -11.20 -8.48 -5.08
CA GLY A 202 -12.58 -7.99 -4.96
C GLY A 202 -12.76 -6.58 -5.54
N SER A 203 -13.69 -6.46 -6.49
CA SER A 203 -13.99 -5.25 -7.28
C SER A 203 -14.75 -4.21 -6.43
N GLY A 204 -14.50 -2.93 -6.66
CA GLY A 204 -15.49 -1.87 -6.38
C GLY A 204 -15.01 -0.71 -5.53
N GLY A 205 -14.71 0.42 -6.19
CA GLY A 205 -14.66 1.73 -5.53
C GLY A 205 -15.97 1.98 -4.76
N GLY A 206 -15.88 1.96 -3.43
CA GLY A 206 -17.01 2.21 -2.53
C GLY A 206 -17.05 1.33 -1.28
N HIS A 207 -16.40 0.16 -1.27
CA HIS A 207 -16.44 -0.78 -0.14
C HIS A 207 -15.07 -1.07 0.48
N ARG A 208 -14.28 -0.01 0.77
CA ARG A 208 -13.07 -0.17 1.62
C ARG A 208 -13.39 -0.74 3.02
N PHE A 209 -14.67 -0.76 3.40
CA PHE A 209 -15.12 -1.07 4.75
C PHE A 209 -15.76 -2.46 4.92
N ASN A 210 -16.18 -3.13 3.83
CA ASN A 210 -16.89 -4.42 3.90
C ASN A 210 -16.11 -5.57 3.24
N ARG A 211 -14.85 -5.75 3.63
CA ARG A 211 -14.02 -6.87 3.17
C ARG A 211 -14.25 -8.09 4.05
N GLU A 212 -14.36 -9.27 3.46
CA GLU A 212 -14.45 -10.55 4.18
C GLU A 212 -13.13 -11.31 4.16
N ALA A 213 -13.03 -12.40 4.92
CA ALA A 213 -11.81 -13.21 4.98
C ALA A 213 -11.45 -13.84 3.62
N SER A 214 -12.44 -14.13 2.77
CA SER A 214 -12.25 -14.65 1.42
C SER A 214 -11.59 -13.67 0.46
N ASP A 215 -11.65 -12.37 0.76
CA ASP A 215 -11.03 -11.34 -0.08
C ASP A 215 -9.52 -11.32 0.08
N TYR A 216 -8.98 -11.92 1.15
CA TYR A 216 -7.55 -12.03 1.39
C TYR A 216 -7.05 -13.35 0.81
N VAL A 217 -6.34 -13.25 -0.29
CA VAL A 217 -5.70 -14.40 -0.95
C VAL A 217 -4.18 -14.31 -0.80
N PRO A 218 -3.44 -15.42 -0.89
CA PRO A 218 -1.99 -15.38 -0.91
C PRO A 218 -1.45 -14.36 -1.93
N TRP A 219 -0.43 -13.61 -1.54
CA TRP A 219 0.16 -12.56 -2.37
C TRP A 219 0.68 -13.10 -3.71
N SER A 220 1.31 -14.27 -3.67
CA SER A 220 1.69 -15.08 -4.83
C SER A 220 1.37 -16.56 -4.57
N ASP A 221 1.41 -17.36 -5.62
CA ASP A 221 1.35 -18.82 -5.58
C ASP A 221 2.53 -19.44 -4.77
N GLN A 222 3.63 -18.71 -4.62
CA GLN A 222 4.82 -19.13 -3.89
C GLN A 222 4.75 -18.89 -2.37
N VAL A 223 3.80 -18.10 -1.88
CA VAL A 223 3.73 -17.76 -0.44
C VAL A 223 3.56 -19.02 0.42
N LEU A 224 2.50 -19.80 0.20
CA LEU A 224 2.23 -20.97 1.05
C LEU A 224 3.33 -22.06 0.94
N PRO A 225 3.87 -22.39 -0.25
CA PRO A 225 5.03 -23.28 -0.38
C PRO A 225 6.26 -22.79 0.39
N LYS A 226 6.64 -21.51 0.27
CA LYS A 226 7.84 -20.99 0.96
C LYS A 226 7.68 -20.90 2.48
N LEU A 227 6.48 -20.62 2.99
CA LEU A 227 6.22 -20.69 4.43
C LEU A 227 6.41 -22.13 4.97
N ARG A 228 5.91 -23.13 4.23
CA ARG A 228 6.11 -24.54 4.59
C ARG A 228 7.58 -24.95 4.51
N GLN A 229 8.30 -24.49 3.49
CA GLN A 229 9.74 -24.74 3.35
C GLN A 229 10.52 -24.10 4.49
N ALA A 230 10.29 -22.82 4.81
CA ALA A 230 10.95 -22.16 5.93
C ALA A 230 10.70 -22.89 7.26
N HIS A 231 9.48 -23.36 7.50
CA HIS A 231 9.19 -24.20 8.67
C HIS A 231 9.99 -25.51 8.65
N ALA A 232 10.05 -26.21 7.51
CA ALA A 232 10.81 -27.45 7.36
C ALA A 232 12.32 -27.22 7.55
N ASP A 233 12.83 -26.05 7.15
CA ASP A 233 14.21 -25.60 7.37
C ASP A 233 14.47 -25.19 8.84
N GLY A 234 13.48 -25.33 9.72
CA GLY A 234 13.61 -25.08 11.16
C GLY A 234 13.44 -23.63 11.58
N TYR A 235 12.87 -22.78 10.72
CA TYR A 235 12.47 -21.43 11.11
C TYR A 235 11.16 -21.45 11.89
N ARG A 236 11.10 -20.64 12.95
CA ARG A 236 9.80 -20.27 13.55
C ARG A 236 9.22 -19.09 12.79
N LEU A 237 7.95 -19.20 12.43
CA LEU A 237 7.27 -18.18 11.64
C LEU A 237 6.49 -17.21 12.54
N VAL A 238 6.73 -15.91 12.34
CA VAL A 238 6.12 -14.83 13.12
C VAL A 238 5.59 -13.75 12.18
N ILE A 239 4.36 -13.31 12.39
CA ILE A 239 3.74 -12.22 11.65
C ILE A 239 3.72 -10.97 12.54
N PHE A 240 4.23 -9.85 12.04
CA PHE A 240 4.15 -8.54 12.69
C PHE A 240 3.43 -7.56 11.77
N SER A 241 2.22 -7.13 12.14
CA SER A 241 1.36 -6.35 11.25
C SER A 241 0.80 -5.08 11.90
N ASN A 242 0.72 -4.01 11.12
CA ASN A 242 0.19 -2.70 11.51
C ASN A 242 -1.31 -2.59 11.17
N GLN A 243 -2.22 -2.66 12.15
CA GLN A 243 -3.68 -2.79 11.95
C GLN A 243 -4.49 -1.60 12.49
N ASN A 244 -4.22 -0.39 11.99
CA ASN A 244 -4.91 0.86 12.36
C ASN A 244 -6.44 0.88 12.12
N GLY A 245 -6.98 -0.13 11.42
CA GLY A 245 -8.42 -0.29 11.24
C GLY A 245 -9.17 -0.68 12.53
N ILE A 246 -8.47 -1.27 13.50
CA ILE A 246 -9.03 -1.66 14.80
C ILE A 246 -9.02 -0.44 15.72
N LYS A 247 -10.13 0.31 15.74
CA LYS A 247 -10.28 1.50 16.59
C LYS A 247 -10.88 1.13 17.95
N GLY A 248 -10.15 1.43 19.03
CA GLY A 248 -10.64 1.37 20.41
C GLY A 248 -10.78 -0.05 20.98
N ALA A 249 -11.76 -0.82 20.51
CA ALA A 249 -12.13 -2.12 21.06
C ALA A 249 -11.37 -3.27 20.38
N LEU A 250 -10.49 -3.94 21.12
CA LEU A 250 -9.67 -5.08 20.66
C LEU A 250 -10.48 -6.39 20.45
N ASP A 251 -11.76 -6.35 20.76
CA ASP A 251 -12.79 -7.40 20.63
C ASP A 251 -14.00 -6.96 19.78
N GLY A 252 -13.97 -5.76 19.20
CA GLY A 252 -15.01 -5.24 18.33
C GLY A 252 -15.10 -5.97 16.98
N LYS A 253 -16.13 -5.64 16.17
CA LYS A 253 -16.40 -6.26 14.86
C LYS A 253 -15.18 -6.30 13.94
N THR A 254 -14.43 -5.20 13.85
CA THR A 254 -13.22 -5.13 13.01
C THR A 254 -12.11 -6.04 13.51
N ALA A 255 -11.89 -6.09 14.83
CA ALA A 255 -10.89 -6.98 15.43
C ALA A 255 -11.26 -8.44 15.18
N THR A 256 -12.50 -8.83 15.45
CA THR A 256 -13.01 -10.20 15.21
C THR A 256 -12.85 -10.61 13.74
N ARG A 257 -13.15 -9.70 12.81
CA ARG A 257 -12.97 -9.94 11.38
C ARG A 257 -11.51 -10.16 11.00
N LEU A 258 -10.59 -9.30 11.46
CA LEU A 258 -9.17 -9.43 11.14
C LEU A 258 -8.54 -10.67 11.78
N LYS A 259 -8.92 -11.02 13.02
CA LYS A 259 -8.55 -12.29 13.67
C LYS A 259 -8.94 -13.48 12.78
N LYS A 260 -10.18 -13.50 12.25
CA LYS A 260 -10.64 -14.53 11.31
C LYS A 260 -9.83 -14.57 10.01
N VAL A 261 -9.44 -13.42 9.47
CA VAL A 261 -8.59 -13.34 8.26
C VAL A 261 -7.24 -14.01 8.52
N PHE A 262 -6.56 -13.65 9.60
CA PHE A 262 -5.28 -14.24 9.98
C PHE A 262 -5.41 -15.74 10.27
N ASP A 263 -6.43 -16.17 11.01
CA ASP A 263 -6.66 -17.59 11.30
C ASP A 263 -6.93 -18.41 10.03
N THR A 264 -7.68 -17.84 9.08
CA THR A 264 -7.95 -18.47 7.77
C THR A 264 -6.66 -18.64 6.99
N PHE A 265 -5.83 -17.59 6.90
CA PHE A 265 -4.55 -17.65 6.19
C PHE A 265 -3.57 -18.66 6.84
N ILE A 266 -3.41 -18.61 8.16
CA ILE A 266 -2.56 -19.54 8.91
C ILE A 266 -3.05 -21.00 8.70
N GLY A 267 -4.37 -21.21 8.69
CA GLY A 267 -4.98 -22.50 8.35
C GLY A 267 -4.64 -22.99 6.93
N GLN A 268 -4.52 -22.10 5.95
CA GLN A 268 -4.08 -22.43 4.59
C GLN A 268 -2.59 -22.78 4.52
N ALA A 269 -1.75 -22.09 5.30
CA ALA A 269 -0.31 -22.34 5.36
C ALA A 269 0.00 -23.75 5.91
N LYS A 270 -0.85 -24.24 6.82
CA LYS A 270 -0.73 -25.56 7.48
C LYS A 270 0.60 -25.74 8.23
N VAL A 271 1.14 -24.65 8.75
CA VAL A 271 2.32 -24.63 9.64
C VAL A 271 2.05 -23.74 10.84
N PRO A 272 2.66 -24.03 12.01
CA PRO A 272 2.56 -23.17 13.19
C PRO A 272 3.09 -21.75 12.93
N MET A 273 2.28 -20.75 13.23
CA MET A 273 2.64 -19.33 13.09
C MET A 273 2.13 -18.52 14.27
N GLN A 274 2.99 -17.68 14.83
CA GLN A 274 2.60 -16.65 15.79
C GLN A 274 2.26 -15.35 15.04
N ALA A 275 1.26 -14.60 15.52
CA ALA A 275 0.86 -13.34 14.88
C ALA A 275 0.67 -12.23 15.92
N LEU A 276 1.14 -11.03 15.59
CA LEU A 276 1.06 -9.82 16.38
C LEU A 276 0.50 -8.68 15.52
N MET A 277 -0.45 -7.93 16.07
CA MET A 277 -1.12 -6.82 15.40
C MET A 277 -1.10 -5.57 16.28
N ALA A 278 -0.35 -4.55 15.85
CA ALA A 278 -0.35 -3.23 16.48
C ALA A 278 -1.56 -2.41 16.02
N THR A 279 -2.42 -1.99 16.95
CA THR A 279 -3.73 -1.36 16.60
C THR A 279 -3.74 0.16 16.70
N LYS A 280 -2.74 0.77 17.35
CA LYS A 280 -2.59 2.23 17.51
C LYS A 280 -1.25 2.70 16.95
N ALA A 281 -1.09 4.02 16.84
CA ALA A 281 0.19 4.66 16.53
C ALA A 281 0.99 4.91 17.82
N ASP A 282 1.50 3.82 18.38
CA ASP A 282 2.37 3.82 19.56
C ASP A 282 3.61 2.94 19.30
N SER A 283 4.39 2.67 20.35
CA SER A 283 5.65 1.92 20.23
C SER A 283 5.49 0.49 19.70
N TYR A 284 4.28 -0.09 19.69
CA TYR A 284 4.07 -1.38 19.05
C TYR A 284 4.03 -1.28 17.52
N ARG A 285 3.74 -0.10 16.97
CA ARG A 285 3.57 0.11 15.53
C ARG A 285 4.92 0.21 14.83
N LYS A 286 5.12 -0.59 13.78
CA LYS A 286 6.28 -0.46 12.89
C LYS A 286 6.34 0.96 12.32
N PRO A 287 7.51 1.63 12.29
CA PRO A 287 8.86 1.05 12.39
C PRO A 287 9.40 0.78 13.81
N ASP A 288 8.67 1.15 14.87
CA ASP A 288 9.14 0.93 16.24
C ASP A 288 9.21 -0.56 16.61
N ARG A 289 10.11 -0.90 17.53
CA ARG A 289 10.43 -2.29 17.93
C ARG A 289 9.47 -2.91 18.93
N GLY A 290 8.45 -2.20 19.44
CA GLY A 290 7.69 -2.68 20.60
C GLY A 290 7.00 -4.03 20.39
N MET A 291 6.52 -4.32 19.17
CA MET A 291 5.97 -5.64 18.84
C MET A 291 7.01 -6.76 19.00
N TRP A 292 8.24 -6.50 18.57
CA TRP A 292 9.37 -7.43 18.70
C TRP A 292 9.77 -7.62 20.15
N ASP A 293 9.93 -6.53 20.90
CA ASP A 293 10.36 -6.59 22.30
C ASP A 293 9.31 -7.32 23.16
N TRP A 294 8.03 -7.09 22.87
CA TRP A 294 6.94 -7.84 23.50
C TRP A 294 7.01 -9.33 23.14
N PHE A 295 7.23 -9.66 21.87
CA PHE A 295 7.38 -11.05 21.41
C PHE A 295 8.57 -11.75 22.06
N LEU A 296 9.72 -11.10 22.26
CA LEU A 296 10.84 -11.72 22.99
C LEU A 296 10.50 -12.00 24.46
N LYS A 297 9.79 -11.07 25.12
CA LYS A 297 9.48 -11.16 26.56
C LYS A 297 8.33 -12.11 26.89
N HIS A 298 7.35 -12.23 25.99
CA HIS A 298 6.08 -12.93 26.23
C HIS A 298 5.74 -13.98 25.16
N GLY A 299 6.53 -14.05 24.08
CA GLY A 299 6.34 -15.03 23.02
C GLY A 299 6.51 -16.44 23.56
N ASP A 300 5.63 -17.31 23.07
CA ASP A 300 5.34 -18.62 23.64
C ASP A 300 6.55 -19.58 23.65
N GLY A 301 7.62 -19.31 22.90
CA GLY A 301 8.78 -20.21 22.82
C GLY A 301 10.16 -19.57 23.04
N LEU A 302 10.24 -18.29 23.41
CA LEU A 302 11.52 -17.59 23.59
C LEU A 302 11.79 -17.15 25.03
N ARG A 303 10.76 -17.14 25.87
CA ARG A 303 10.87 -16.75 27.27
C ARG A 303 11.74 -17.74 28.04
N GLY A 304 12.94 -17.31 28.44
CA GLY A 304 13.91 -18.15 29.13
C GLY A 304 14.54 -19.24 28.26
N GLY A 305 14.32 -19.20 26.94
CA GLY A 305 14.96 -20.09 25.96
C GLY A 305 16.30 -19.52 25.48
N PRO A 306 16.95 -20.16 24.49
CA PRO A 306 18.30 -19.83 24.03
C PRO A 306 18.42 -18.48 23.27
N GLY A 307 17.36 -17.66 23.24
CA GLY A 307 17.33 -16.42 22.48
C GLY A 307 17.08 -16.63 20.98
N VAL A 308 17.39 -15.60 20.19
CA VAL A 308 17.18 -15.56 18.74
C VAL A 308 18.52 -15.36 18.04
N ASP A 309 18.77 -16.18 17.02
CA ASP A 309 19.88 -15.96 16.08
C ASP A 309 19.47 -14.89 15.07
N LEU A 310 19.76 -13.62 15.38
CA LEU A 310 19.44 -12.49 14.50
C LEU A 310 20.16 -12.58 13.15
N ALA A 311 21.38 -13.13 13.12
CA ALA A 311 22.19 -13.20 11.90
C ALA A 311 21.60 -14.16 10.87
N GLN A 312 20.95 -15.23 11.32
CA GLN A 312 20.26 -16.19 10.47
C GLN A 312 18.76 -15.93 10.35
N SER A 313 18.23 -14.93 11.05
CA SER A 313 16.82 -14.53 10.99
C SER A 313 16.60 -13.39 9.99
N PHE A 314 15.37 -13.29 9.48
CA PHE A 314 15.02 -12.29 8.49
C PHE A 314 13.58 -11.79 8.65
N PHE A 315 13.31 -10.63 8.07
CA PHE A 315 12.00 -10.02 7.96
C PHE A 315 11.64 -9.80 6.48
N VAL A 316 10.43 -10.21 6.08
CA VAL A 316 9.88 -9.95 4.75
C VAL A 316 8.75 -8.93 4.85
N GLY A 317 8.80 -7.85 4.06
CA GLY A 317 7.76 -6.80 4.09
C GLY A 317 7.72 -5.94 2.83
N ASP A 318 6.55 -5.44 2.44
CA ASP A 318 6.37 -4.61 1.25
C ASP A 318 6.67 -3.13 1.49
N ALA A 319 6.59 -2.66 2.74
CA ALA A 319 6.92 -1.28 3.09
C ALA A 319 8.45 -1.08 3.16
N ALA A 320 9.09 -1.05 1.99
CA ALA A 320 10.54 -0.98 1.83
C ALA A 320 11.06 0.40 1.39
N GLY A 321 10.19 1.40 1.26
CA GLY A 321 10.59 2.75 0.85
C GLY A 321 10.95 2.89 -0.63
N ARG A 322 10.73 1.86 -1.44
CA ARG A 322 10.91 1.93 -2.89
C ARG A 322 9.73 2.73 -3.46
N PRO A 323 9.88 3.55 -4.52
CA PRO A 323 8.70 3.97 -5.28
C PRO A 323 8.06 2.71 -5.91
N PRO A 324 6.77 2.39 -5.70
CA PRO A 324 5.68 3.19 -5.14
C PRO A 324 5.19 2.79 -3.72
N ASP A 325 6.01 2.13 -2.91
CA ASP A 325 5.71 1.70 -1.54
C ASP A 325 5.10 2.85 -0.72
N HIS A 326 4.07 2.51 0.06
CA HIS A 326 3.30 3.48 0.83
C HIS A 326 4.08 4.04 2.04
N SER A 327 5.10 3.30 2.49
CA SER A 327 6.02 3.66 3.56
C SER A 327 7.28 2.78 3.47
N ASP A 328 8.22 3.01 4.38
CA ASP A 328 9.44 2.21 4.60
C ASP A 328 9.43 1.52 5.98
N ALA A 329 8.24 1.38 6.58
CA ALA A 329 8.07 0.94 7.96
C ALA A 329 8.59 -0.48 8.21
N ASP A 330 8.51 -1.39 7.24
CA ASP A 330 8.97 -2.77 7.39
C ASP A 330 10.49 -2.86 7.33
N MET A 331 11.11 -2.15 6.39
CA MET A 331 12.56 -2.06 6.27
C MET A 331 13.16 -1.43 7.54
N GLN A 332 12.59 -0.31 8.00
CA GLN A 332 13.04 0.34 9.22
C GLN A 332 12.79 -0.52 10.47
N PHE A 333 11.70 -1.28 10.55
CA PHE A 333 11.47 -2.23 11.64
C PHE A 333 12.54 -3.34 11.65
N ALA A 334 12.83 -3.94 10.49
CA ALA A 334 13.85 -4.97 10.36
C ALA A 334 15.24 -4.45 10.74
N GLN A 335 15.62 -3.27 10.22
CA GLN A 335 16.86 -2.59 10.57
C GLN A 335 16.92 -2.26 12.07
N GLY A 336 15.82 -1.73 12.59
CA GLY A 336 15.65 -1.40 14.00
C GLY A 336 15.94 -2.61 14.86
N VAL A 337 15.41 -3.79 14.52
CA VAL A 337 15.63 -5.06 15.23
C VAL A 337 17.04 -5.64 15.04
N GLY A 338 17.61 -5.49 13.85
CA GLY A 338 18.84 -6.16 13.41
C GLY A 338 18.58 -7.43 12.60
N LEU A 339 17.44 -7.50 11.90
CA LEU A 339 17.08 -8.60 10.99
C LEU A 339 17.52 -8.29 9.57
N LYS A 340 17.92 -9.32 8.82
CA LYS A 340 18.06 -9.20 7.36
C LYS A 340 16.69 -8.90 6.76
N PHE A 341 16.60 -7.88 5.89
CA PHE A 341 15.36 -7.50 5.25
C PHE A 341 15.25 -8.07 3.83
N HIS A 342 14.05 -8.50 3.46
CA HIS A 342 13.69 -8.90 2.10
C HIS A 342 12.34 -8.28 1.72
N THR A 343 12.18 -7.95 0.45
CA THR A 343 10.87 -7.60 -0.10
C THR A 343 10.10 -8.87 -0.48
N PRO A 344 8.76 -8.83 -0.63
CA PRO A 344 8.00 -10.01 -1.03
C PRO A 344 8.45 -10.51 -2.41
N GLU A 345 8.82 -9.61 -3.32
CA GLU A 345 9.35 -9.97 -4.65
C GLU A 345 10.68 -10.73 -4.57
N GLU A 346 11.61 -10.28 -3.71
CA GLU A 346 12.89 -10.98 -3.49
C GLU A 346 12.67 -12.34 -2.82
N PHE A 347 11.82 -12.40 -1.80
CA PHE A 347 11.66 -13.60 -1.00
C PHE A 347 10.76 -14.63 -1.65
N PHE A 348 9.62 -14.25 -2.24
CA PHE A 348 8.67 -15.18 -2.86
C PHE A 348 8.85 -15.32 -4.38
N GLY A 349 9.66 -14.45 -5.00
CA GLY A 349 9.69 -14.29 -6.44
C GLY A 349 8.60 -13.32 -6.91
N MET A 350 8.82 -12.71 -8.08
CA MET A 350 7.84 -11.79 -8.64
C MET A 350 6.57 -12.56 -9.05
N PRO A 351 5.38 -12.18 -8.57
CA PRO A 351 4.16 -12.95 -8.83
C PRO A 351 3.80 -12.86 -10.31
N LEU A 352 3.14 -13.89 -10.85
CA LEU A 352 2.75 -13.95 -12.26
C LEU A 352 1.98 -12.72 -12.74
N TRP A 353 1.16 -12.10 -11.88
CA TRP A 353 0.41 -10.87 -12.20
C TRP A 353 1.24 -9.59 -12.18
N LYS A 354 2.47 -9.63 -11.66
CA LYS A 354 3.49 -8.57 -11.81
C LYS A 354 4.54 -8.92 -12.87
N HIS A 355 4.53 -10.14 -13.40
CA HIS A 355 5.47 -10.55 -14.44
C HIS A 355 5.13 -9.84 -15.75
N LEU A 356 6.05 -9.01 -16.22
CA LEU A 356 6.09 -8.72 -17.65
C LEU A 356 6.57 -10.00 -18.35
N PRO A 357 5.88 -10.46 -19.40
CA PRO A 357 6.51 -11.33 -20.38
C PRO A 357 7.77 -10.63 -20.88
N ASP A 358 8.83 -11.38 -21.16
CA ASP A 358 10.04 -10.79 -21.74
C ASP A 358 9.73 -10.07 -23.07
N HIS A 359 10.57 -9.10 -23.44
CA HIS A 359 10.35 -8.28 -24.63
C HIS A 359 10.19 -9.12 -25.91
N ALA A 360 10.92 -10.23 -26.01
CA ALA A 360 10.83 -11.15 -27.14
C ALA A 360 9.45 -11.81 -27.23
N SER A 361 8.88 -12.22 -26.10
CA SER A 361 7.56 -12.84 -25.98
C SER A 361 6.45 -11.83 -26.27
N ILE A 362 6.57 -10.60 -25.76
CA ILE A 362 5.64 -9.52 -26.08
C ILE A 362 5.69 -9.24 -27.57
N ARG A 363 6.88 -9.05 -28.15
CA ARG A 363 7.03 -8.81 -29.59
C ARG A 363 6.46 -9.97 -30.41
N ALA A 364 6.82 -11.21 -30.08
CA ALA A 364 6.35 -12.39 -30.81
C ALA A 364 4.81 -12.50 -30.80
N ALA A 365 4.17 -12.22 -29.67
CA ALA A 365 2.71 -12.21 -29.56
C ALA A 365 2.10 -10.99 -30.27
N ALA A 366 2.73 -9.82 -30.12
CA ALA A 366 2.28 -8.57 -30.69
C ALA A 366 2.49 -8.49 -32.20
N THR A 367 3.36 -9.27 -32.82
CA THR A 367 3.58 -9.30 -34.28
C THR A 367 2.87 -10.46 -34.98
N GLN A 368 2.06 -11.25 -34.27
CA GLN A 368 1.26 -12.31 -34.91
C GLN A 368 0.33 -11.74 -35.98
N PRO A 369 0.24 -12.35 -37.17
CA PRO A 369 -0.64 -11.86 -38.22
C PRO A 369 -2.12 -11.94 -37.79
N GLY A 370 -2.92 -10.97 -38.24
CA GLY A 370 -4.37 -10.94 -38.01
C GLY A 370 -4.83 -9.93 -36.95
N PRO A 371 -6.15 -9.94 -36.66
CA PRO A 371 -6.75 -9.04 -35.69
C PRO A 371 -6.24 -9.33 -34.28
N LEU A 372 -6.13 -8.28 -33.47
CA LEU A 372 -5.67 -8.34 -32.09
C LEU A 372 -6.38 -7.26 -31.27
N LEU A 373 -6.86 -7.62 -30.08
CA LEU A 373 -7.48 -6.66 -29.16
C LEU A 373 -6.54 -6.36 -27.99
N LEU A 374 -6.10 -5.10 -27.88
CA LEU A 374 -5.27 -4.62 -26.79
C LEU A 374 -6.05 -3.70 -25.85
N LEU A 375 -6.16 -4.06 -24.57
CA LEU A 375 -6.76 -3.21 -23.54
C LEU A 375 -5.68 -2.47 -22.75
N LEU A 376 -5.73 -1.15 -22.73
CA LEU A 376 -4.91 -0.35 -21.81
C LEU A 376 -5.61 -0.23 -20.45
N GLY A 377 -4.90 -0.44 -19.36
CA GLY A 377 -5.39 -0.22 -17.99
C GLY A 377 -4.49 0.74 -17.23
N GLY A 378 -5.06 1.65 -16.45
CA GLY A 378 -4.27 2.62 -15.68
C GLY A 378 -5.07 3.85 -15.27
N GLY A 379 -4.66 4.44 -14.14
CA GLY A 379 -5.25 5.68 -13.61
C GLY A 379 -5.12 6.87 -14.57
N ILE A 380 -5.83 7.97 -14.30
CA ILE A 380 -5.58 9.24 -15.01
C ILE A 380 -4.11 9.64 -14.78
N GLY A 381 -3.41 10.08 -15.83
CA GLY A 381 -2.00 10.49 -15.75
C GLY A 381 -0.98 9.35 -15.95
N SER A 382 -1.42 8.10 -16.06
CA SER A 382 -0.53 6.94 -16.27
C SER A 382 0.14 6.86 -17.66
N GLY A 383 -0.31 7.64 -18.64
CA GLY A 383 0.29 7.64 -19.99
C GLY A 383 -0.45 6.81 -21.05
N LYS A 384 -1.64 6.27 -20.75
CA LYS A 384 -2.42 5.47 -21.73
C LYS A 384 -2.63 6.15 -23.09
N SER A 385 -3.04 7.43 -23.09
CA SER A 385 -3.25 8.18 -24.33
C SER A 385 -1.95 8.57 -25.05
N TYR A 386 -0.81 8.50 -24.37
CA TYR A 386 0.48 8.56 -25.03
C TYR A 386 0.79 7.23 -25.72
N PHE A 387 0.60 6.12 -25.01
CA PHE A 387 0.76 4.76 -25.54
C PHE A 387 -0.12 4.50 -26.78
N SER A 388 -1.42 4.80 -26.71
CA SER A 388 -2.36 4.57 -27.81
C SER A 388 -2.07 5.42 -29.04
N ARG A 389 -1.60 6.67 -28.85
CA ARG A 389 -1.19 7.54 -29.97
C ARG A 389 0.00 6.98 -30.74
N ARG A 390 1.00 6.45 -30.03
CA ARG A 390 2.13 5.77 -30.69
C ARG A 390 1.63 4.61 -31.54
N LEU A 391 0.71 3.79 -31.03
CA LEU A 391 0.15 2.69 -31.82
C LEU A 391 -0.65 3.16 -33.05
N ALA A 392 -1.34 4.32 -32.95
CA ALA A 392 -2.06 4.90 -34.09
C ALA A 392 -1.15 5.21 -35.29
N GLU A 393 0.13 5.53 -35.03
CA GLU A 393 1.15 5.78 -36.05
C GLU A 393 1.60 4.49 -36.77
N HIS A 394 1.23 3.32 -36.24
CA HIS A 394 1.60 1.98 -36.73
C HIS A 394 0.39 1.12 -37.08
N GLU A 395 -0.62 1.72 -37.74
CA GLU A 395 -1.81 1.03 -38.29
C GLU A 395 -2.76 0.40 -37.25
N TRP A 396 -2.67 0.78 -35.97
CA TRP A 396 -3.67 0.36 -34.99
C TRP A 396 -4.91 1.25 -35.02
N THR A 397 -6.08 0.62 -34.98
CA THR A 397 -7.34 1.31 -34.73
C THR A 397 -7.43 1.68 -33.24
N VAL A 398 -7.39 2.98 -32.92
CA VAL A 398 -7.56 3.46 -31.54
C VAL A 398 -9.04 3.70 -31.23
N VAL A 399 -9.54 3.03 -30.19
CA VAL A 399 -10.87 3.28 -29.64
C VAL A 399 -10.74 3.94 -28.27
N CYS A 400 -11.02 5.24 -28.20
CA CYS A 400 -10.97 6.03 -26.98
C CYS A 400 -12.38 6.51 -26.59
N GLN A 401 -12.80 6.31 -25.34
CA GLN A 401 -14.13 6.75 -24.90
C GLN A 401 -14.25 8.29 -24.92
N ASP A 402 -13.18 9.00 -24.57
CA ASP A 402 -13.18 10.46 -24.48
C ASP A 402 -13.46 11.13 -25.83
N THR A 403 -13.22 10.42 -26.94
CA THR A 403 -13.47 10.88 -28.33
C THR A 403 -14.57 10.09 -29.04
N ALA A 404 -15.29 9.20 -28.34
CA ALA A 404 -16.29 8.32 -28.96
C ALA A 404 -17.67 8.96 -29.20
N GLY A 405 -17.87 10.24 -28.83
CA GLY A 405 -19.11 10.97 -29.09
C GLY A 405 -19.37 11.24 -30.57
N LYS A 406 -20.59 11.70 -30.91
CA LYS A 406 -21.05 11.94 -32.30
C LYS A 406 -20.13 12.88 -33.09
N ASP A 407 -19.48 13.83 -32.41
CA ASP A 407 -18.65 14.88 -33.05
C ASP A 407 -17.15 14.71 -32.75
N GLY A 408 -16.74 13.58 -32.15
CA GLY A 408 -15.34 13.35 -31.72
C GLY A 408 -14.84 14.23 -30.55
N LYS A 409 -15.59 15.28 -30.19
CA LYS A 409 -15.23 16.31 -29.20
C LYS A 409 -15.77 16.06 -27.79
N LYS A 410 -16.61 15.04 -27.61
CA LYS A 410 -17.22 14.71 -26.31
C LYS A 410 -17.06 13.22 -26.01
N PRO A 411 -16.97 12.83 -24.72
CA PRO A 411 -16.97 11.44 -24.33
C PRO A 411 -18.23 10.71 -24.84
N GLY A 412 -18.02 9.57 -25.49
CA GLY A 412 -19.09 8.67 -25.92
C GLY A 412 -19.56 7.75 -24.80
N LYS A 413 -20.65 7.01 -25.06
CA LYS A 413 -21.06 5.91 -24.18
C LYS A 413 -20.14 4.71 -24.38
N ARG A 414 -20.06 3.84 -23.38
CA ARG A 414 -19.19 2.66 -23.41
C ARG A 414 -19.63 1.67 -24.49
N GLU A 415 -20.94 1.53 -24.72
CA GLU A 415 -21.52 0.67 -25.75
C GLU A 415 -21.10 1.09 -27.17
N VAL A 416 -20.87 2.39 -27.39
CA VAL A 416 -20.33 2.91 -28.67
C VAL A 416 -18.88 2.45 -28.87
N CYS A 417 -18.08 2.40 -27.80
CA CYS A 417 -16.72 1.87 -27.86
C CYS A 417 -16.75 0.37 -28.16
N GLU A 418 -17.61 -0.39 -27.47
CA GLU A 418 -17.78 -1.83 -27.72
C GLU A 418 -18.14 -2.12 -29.19
N GLU A 419 -19.04 -1.33 -29.77
CA GLU A 419 -19.45 -1.51 -31.16
C GLU A 419 -18.34 -1.18 -32.15
N ARG A 420 -17.61 -0.07 -31.93
CA ARG A 420 -16.42 0.26 -32.74
C ARG A 420 -15.34 -0.82 -32.68
N VAL A 421 -15.14 -1.42 -31.50
CA VAL A 421 -14.21 -2.55 -31.34
C VAL A 421 -14.70 -3.75 -32.15
N ARG A 422 -15.98 -4.13 -32.06
CA ARG A 422 -16.54 -5.27 -32.84
C ARG A 422 -16.32 -5.09 -34.33
N GLN A 423 -16.70 -3.92 -34.86
CA GLN A 423 -16.61 -3.62 -36.29
C GLN A 423 -15.16 -3.65 -36.79
N ALA A 424 -14.24 -3.03 -36.06
CA ALA A 424 -12.83 -3.01 -36.43
C ALA A 424 -12.19 -4.41 -36.39
N LEU A 425 -12.48 -5.21 -35.36
CA LEU A 425 -11.97 -6.58 -35.28
C LEU A 425 -12.54 -7.49 -36.37
N GLN A 426 -13.83 -7.34 -36.71
CA GLN A 426 -14.46 -8.07 -37.82
C GLN A 426 -13.90 -7.68 -39.19
N ALA A 427 -13.44 -6.43 -39.34
CA ALA A 427 -12.71 -5.98 -40.51
C ALA A 427 -11.25 -6.49 -40.56
N GLY A 428 -10.80 -7.25 -39.55
CA GLY A 428 -9.45 -7.79 -39.47
C GLY A 428 -8.42 -6.83 -38.85
N ASN A 429 -8.86 -5.69 -38.33
CA ASN A 429 -7.94 -4.69 -37.78
C ASN A 429 -7.42 -5.06 -36.41
N ARG A 430 -6.28 -4.47 -36.07
CA ARG A 430 -5.72 -4.45 -34.71
C ARG A 430 -6.30 -3.26 -33.96
N VAL A 431 -6.75 -3.48 -32.74
CA VAL A 431 -7.53 -2.49 -31.99
C VAL A 431 -6.92 -2.28 -30.63
N VAL A 432 -6.63 -1.02 -30.28
CA VAL A 432 -6.26 -0.62 -28.92
C VAL A 432 -7.39 0.18 -28.29
N VAL A 433 -7.81 -0.22 -27.09
CA VAL A 433 -8.85 0.46 -26.33
C VAL A 433 -8.23 1.33 -25.25
N ASP A 434 -8.22 2.64 -25.50
CA ASP A 434 -7.73 3.65 -24.55
C ASP A 434 -8.85 4.06 -23.59
N ARG A 435 -8.94 3.31 -22.49
CA ARG A 435 -9.81 3.59 -21.34
C ARG A 435 -9.05 3.27 -20.06
N THR A 436 -9.58 3.67 -18.91
CA THR A 436 -8.88 3.45 -17.63
C THR A 436 -8.86 2.00 -17.17
N HIS A 437 -9.89 1.20 -17.48
CA HIS A 437 -9.99 -0.24 -17.19
C HIS A 437 -9.47 -0.64 -15.78
N LEU A 438 -9.93 0.10 -14.77
CA LEU A 438 -9.44 0.01 -13.38
C LEU A 438 -9.95 -1.25 -12.67
N THR A 439 -11.03 -1.85 -13.14
CA THR A 439 -11.63 -3.03 -12.51
C THR A 439 -11.82 -4.17 -13.51
N LYS A 440 -11.92 -5.39 -12.99
CA LYS A 440 -12.23 -6.60 -13.76
C LYS A 440 -13.51 -6.42 -14.58
N ASP A 441 -14.57 -5.89 -13.98
CA ASP A 441 -15.85 -5.69 -14.67
C ASP A 441 -15.75 -4.72 -15.85
N GLN A 442 -14.88 -3.69 -15.75
CA GLN A 442 -14.65 -2.77 -16.86
C GLN A 442 -13.92 -3.44 -18.03
N ARG A 443 -12.98 -4.34 -17.74
CA ARG A 443 -12.23 -5.11 -18.74
C ARG A 443 -13.10 -6.20 -19.38
N ASP A 444 -13.96 -6.83 -18.59
CA ASP A 444 -14.84 -7.93 -18.99
C ASP A 444 -15.76 -7.58 -20.17
N TYR A 445 -16.21 -6.33 -20.27
CA TYR A 445 -17.00 -5.87 -21.43
C TYR A 445 -16.27 -6.06 -22.77
N PHE A 446 -14.95 -5.91 -22.79
CA PHE A 446 -14.14 -6.02 -24.00
C PHE A 446 -13.51 -7.41 -24.17
N THR A 447 -13.09 -8.07 -23.08
CA THR A 447 -12.55 -9.45 -23.19
C THR A 447 -13.60 -10.42 -23.72
N ARG A 448 -14.88 -10.25 -23.39
CA ARG A 448 -15.98 -11.03 -23.98
C ARG A 448 -16.12 -10.84 -25.49
N ILE A 449 -15.84 -9.63 -26.00
CA ILE A 449 -15.88 -9.36 -27.44
C ILE A 449 -14.78 -10.14 -28.15
N GLY A 450 -13.53 -10.03 -27.69
CA GLY A 450 -12.40 -10.76 -28.27
C GLY A 450 -12.62 -12.27 -28.24
N LYS A 451 -13.03 -12.83 -27.09
CA LYS A 451 -13.38 -14.27 -26.98
C LYS A 451 -14.51 -14.68 -27.92
N GLY A 452 -15.57 -13.89 -28.01
CA GLY A 452 -16.71 -14.18 -28.89
C GLY A 452 -16.32 -14.19 -30.37
N LEU A 453 -15.37 -13.33 -30.77
CA LEU A 453 -14.82 -13.26 -32.12
C LEU A 453 -13.61 -14.18 -32.35
N LYS A 454 -13.16 -14.93 -31.32
CA LYS A 454 -11.94 -15.76 -31.32
C LYS A 454 -10.68 -14.97 -31.71
N VAL A 455 -10.62 -13.72 -31.27
CA VAL A 455 -9.47 -12.83 -31.43
C VAL A 455 -8.64 -12.83 -30.13
N PRO A 456 -7.30 -12.91 -30.20
CA PRO A 456 -6.46 -12.81 -29.02
C PRO A 456 -6.69 -11.48 -28.29
N VAL A 457 -6.71 -11.53 -26.96
CA VAL A 457 -6.95 -10.38 -26.09
C VAL A 457 -5.77 -10.17 -25.17
N HIS A 458 -5.09 -9.05 -25.36
CA HIS A 458 -3.96 -8.64 -24.52
C HIS A 458 -4.36 -7.49 -23.59
N CYS A 459 -3.64 -7.33 -22.48
CA CYS A 459 -3.76 -6.20 -21.58
C CYS A 459 -2.41 -5.58 -21.25
N VAL A 460 -2.31 -4.25 -21.34
CA VAL A 460 -1.18 -3.48 -20.81
C VAL A 460 -1.66 -2.64 -19.64
N ALA A 461 -1.22 -2.97 -18.43
CA ALA A 461 -1.50 -2.26 -17.19
C ALA A 461 -0.37 -1.27 -16.85
N LEU A 462 -0.63 0.02 -17.05
CA LEU A 462 0.23 1.13 -16.63
C LEU A 462 0.04 1.38 -15.13
N CYS A 463 0.95 0.81 -14.34
CA CYS A 463 0.94 0.72 -12.89
C CYS A 463 1.66 1.88 -12.18
N HIS A 464 1.88 3.01 -12.86
CA HIS A 464 2.56 4.17 -12.27
C HIS A 464 1.91 4.61 -10.95
N HIS A 465 2.76 5.07 -10.02
CA HIS A 465 2.28 5.55 -8.74
C HIS A 465 1.29 6.72 -8.88
N LYS A 466 0.31 6.80 -7.97
CA LYS A 466 -0.67 7.91 -7.95
C LYS A 466 0.01 9.27 -7.82
N SER A 467 1.01 9.43 -6.96
CA SER A 467 1.68 10.73 -6.80
C SER A 467 2.43 11.17 -8.08
N PHE A 468 2.98 10.22 -8.82
CA PHE A 468 3.61 10.50 -10.12
C PHE A 468 2.56 10.90 -11.17
N CYS A 469 1.44 10.18 -11.22
CA CYS A 469 0.30 10.54 -12.05
C CYS A 469 -0.29 11.92 -11.69
N GLU A 470 -0.38 12.27 -10.40
CA GLU A 470 -0.86 13.58 -9.94
C GLU A 470 0.00 14.71 -10.51
N LYS A 471 1.33 14.60 -10.42
CA LYS A 471 2.25 15.59 -10.98
C LYS A 471 2.00 15.80 -12.47
N ARG A 472 1.78 14.71 -13.23
CA ARG A 472 1.47 14.79 -14.66
C ARG A 472 0.13 15.45 -14.94
N VAL A 473 -0.89 15.17 -14.13
CA VAL A 473 -2.23 15.77 -14.30
C VAL A 473 -2.20 17.25 -13.96
N MET A 474 -1.45 17.65 -12.92
CA MET A 474 -1.22 19.05 -12.57
C MET A 474 -0.54 19.83 -13.68
N GLY A 475 0.49 19.23 -14.31
CA GLY A 475 1.23 19.84 -15.42
C GLY A 475 0.57 19.70 -16.79
N ARG A 476 -0.65 19.13 -16.89
CA ARG A 476 -1.32 18.88 -18.17
C ARG A 476 -2.08 20.12 -18.65
N SER A 477 -2.06 20.37 -19.97
CA SER A 477 -2.96 21.29 -20.66
C SER A 477 -3.81 20.55 -21.71
N ASP A 478 -4.95 21.13 -22.08
CA ASP A 478 -5.82 20.75 -23.21
C ASP A 478 -6.23 19.27 -23.32
N HIS A 479 -6.52 18.61 -22.19
CA HIS A 479 -7.01 17.24 -22.24
C HIS A 479 -8.43 17.20 -22.84
N PRO A 480 -8.74 16.33 -23.83
CA PRO A 480 -10.06 16.29 -24.49
C PRO A 480 -11.24 16.12 -23.52
N GLY A 481 -11.06 15.38 -22.43
CA GLY A 481 -12.05 15.21 -21.36
C GLY A 481 -12.03 16.26 -20.24
N GLY A 482 -11.22 17.33 -20.36
CA GLY A 482 -11.07 18.37 -19.31
C GLY A 482 -10.37 17.89 -18.03
N VAL A 483 -9.62 16.79 -18.11
CA VAL A 483 -8.96 16.14 -16.96
C VAL A 483 -7.54 16.69 -16.79
N GLN A 484 -7.46 17.91 -16.27
CA GLN A 484 -6.20 18.65 -16.05
C GLN A 484 -6.27 19.53 -14.80
N GLY A 485 -5.11 19.92 -14.26
CA GLY A 485 -5.00 20.75 -13.06
C GLY A 485 -5.72 20.16 -11.84
N ASP A 486 -6.16 21.03 -10.92
CA ASP A 486 -6.80 20.62 -9.67
C ASP A 486 -8.08 19.79 -9.87
N LYS A 487 -8.88 20.14 -10.89
CA LYS A 487 -10.09 19.39 -11.23
C LYS A 487 -9.76 17.97 -11.65
N GLY A 488 -8.72 17.80 -12.46
CA GLY A 488 -8.21 16.49 -12.89
C GLY A 488 -7.68 15.67 -11.72
N VAL A 489 -6.90 16.27 -10.81
CA VAL A 489 -6.39 15.59 -9.62
C VAL A 489 -7.52 15.16 -8.69
N LYS A 490 -8.52 16.03 -8.48
CA LYS A 490 -9.69 15.70 -7.66
C LYS A 490 -10.44 14.49 -8.21
N LEU A 491 -10.66 14.43 -9.53
CA LEU A 491 -11.25 13.26 -10.19
C LEU A 491 -10.38 12.02 -10.05
N MET A 492 -9.07 12.14 -10.28
CA MET A 492 -8.13 11.01 -10.14
C MET A 492 -8.18 10.40 -8.73
N ARG A 493 -8.30 11.24 -7.69
CA ARG A 493 -8.38 10.79 -6.29
C ARG A 493 -9.68 10.05 -5.95
N THR A 494 -10.79 10.33 -6.65
CA THR A 494 -12.07 9.64 -6.43
C THR A 494 -12.18 8.32 -7.20
N MET A 495 -11.36 8.10 -8.23
CA MET A 495 -11.36 6.85 -8.99
C MET A 495 -10.85 5.66 -8.17
N ALA A 496 -11.29 4.47 -8.57
CA ALA A 496 -10.75 3.22 -8.05
C ALA A 496 -9.23 3.12 -8.33
N SER A 497 -8.52 2.37 -7.50
CA SER A 497 -7.16 1.94 -7.86
C SER A 497 -7.24 0.87 -8.96
N LEU A 498 -6.21 0.76 -9.80
CA LEU A 498 -6.10 -0.30 -10.78
C LEU A 498 -6.05 -1.65 -10.07
N ALA A 499 -7.08 -2.47 -10.26
CA ALA A 499 -7.07 -3.87 -9.88
C ALA A 499 -6.14 -4.63 -10.85
N PRO A 500 -5.16 -5.40 -10.34
CA PRO A 500 -4.25 -6.16 -11.20
C PRO A 500 -5.03 -7.02 -12.21
N PRO A 501 -4.71 -6.95 -13.50
CA PRO A 501 -5.27 -7.87 -14.49
C PRO A 501 -4.80 -9.30 -14.22
N ASP A 502 -5.73 -10.26 -14.28
CA ASP A 502 -5.45 -11.67 -14.09
C ASP A 502 -5.71 -12.44 -15.40
N PRO A 503 -4.68 -13.00 -16.05
CA PRO A 503 -4.85 -13.65 -17.35
C PRO A 503 -5.78 -14.86 -17.31
N VAL A 504 -5.75 -15.63 -16.21
CA VAL A 504 -6.53 -16.86 -16.07
C VAL A 504 -8.01 -16.54 -15.87
N THR A 505 -8.32 -15.63 -14.94
CA THR A 505 -9.71 -15.38 -14.55
C THR A 505 -10.42 -14.36 -15.44
N GLU A 506 -9.67 -13.52 -16.16
CA GLU A 506 -10.22 -12.53 -17.09
C GLU A 506 -10.14 -13.01 -18.56
N GLY A 507 -9.33 -14.04 -18.81
CA GLY A 507 -9.05 -14.64 -20.12
C GLY A 507 -8.37 -13.66 -21.06
N PHE A 508 -7.25 -13.14 -20.60
CA PHE A 508 -6.25 -12.51 -21.43
C PHE A 508 -5.26 -13.56 -21.89
N ASP A 509 -4.86 -13.50 -23.16
CA ASP A 509 -3.79 -14.32 -23.71
C ASP A 509 -2.41 -13.78 -23.29
N LEU A 510 -2.32 -12.46 -23.07
CA LEU A 510 -1.11 -11.80 -22.59
C LEU A 510 -1.44 -10.62 -21.67
N VAL A 511 -0.70 -10.50 -20.57
CA VAL A 511 -0.79 -9.36 -19.65
C VAL A 511 0.61 -8.79 -19.45
N SER A 512 0.73 -7.47 -19.59
CA SER A 512 1.97 -6.73 -19.36
C SER A 512 1.73 -5.62 -18.33
N CYS A 513 2.46 -5.61 -17.22
CA CYS A 513 2.42 -4.57 -16.19
C CYS A 513 3.63 -3.63 -16.28
N CYS A 514 3.42 -2.36 -16.67
CA CYS A 514 4.48 -1.35 -16.76
C CYS A 514 4.48 -0.48 -15.51
N TYR A 515 5.59 -0.42 -14.77
CA TYR A 515 5.69 0.36 -13.52
C TYR A 515 6.30 1.74 -13.69
N ASP A 516 7.03 1.95 -14.79
CA ASP A 516 7.64 3.20 -15.18
C ASP A 516 7.48 3.45 -16.69
N ASP A 517 8.04 4.57 -17.15
CA ASP A 517 7.96 4.98 -18.56
C ASP A 517 8.84 4.15 -19.48
N ALA A 518 10.01 3.69 -19.01
CA ALA A 518 10.91 2.88 -19.81
C ALA A 518 10.26 1.55 -20.19
N MET A 519 9.62 0.89 -19.21
CA MET A 519 8.82 -0.31 -19.44
C MET A 519 7.63 -0.04 -20.37
N ALA A 520 6.95 1.10 -20.21
CA ALA A 520 5.83 1.45 -21.07
C ALA A 520 6.26 1.70 -22.52
N ASP A 521 7.41 2.36 -22.72
CA ASP A 521 7.98 2.63 -24.03
C ASP A 521 8.48 1.37 -24.72
N GLU A 522 9.15 0.48 -23.98
CA GLU A 522 9.60 -0.82 -24.47
C GLU A 522 8.41 -1.68 -24.92
N VAL A 523 7.38 -1.80 -24.08
CA VAL A 523 6.16 -2.56 -24.44
C VAL A 523 5.45 -1.89 -25.62
N SER A 524 5.37 -0.55 -25.66
CA SER A 524 4.78 0.17 -26.79
C SER A 524 5.54 -0.09 -28.09
N ALA A 525 6.88 -0.15 -28.05
CA ALA A 525 7.72 -0.45 -29.20
C ALA A 525 7.45 -1.86 -29.73
N ALA A 526 7.37 -2.85 -28.83
CA ALA A 526 7.02 -4.22 -29.20
C ALA A 526 5.67 -4.32 -29.94
N TYR A 527 4.63 -3.60 -29.49
CA TYR A 527 3.32 -3.56 -30.15
C TYR A 527 3.31 -2.75 -31.45
N ALA A 528 4.18 -1.76 -31.58
CA ALA A 528 4.41 -1.00 -32.81
C ALA A 528 5.25 -1.79 -33.84
N GLY A 529 5.85 -2.93 -33.44
CA GLY A 529 6.75 -3.72 -34.28
C GLY A 529 8.18 -3.19 -34.37
N LEU A 530 8.53 -2.19 -33.56
CA LEU A 530 9.84 -1.51 -33.54
C LEU A 530 10.91 -2.36 -32.85
#